data_AF-A0A483ACY2-F1
#
_entry.id   AF-A0A483ACY2-F1
#
_cell.length_a   1.000
_cell.length_b   1.000
_cell.length_c   1.000
_cell.angle_alpha   90.00
_cell.angle_beta   90.00
_cell.angle_gamma   90.00
#
_symmetry.space_group_name_H-M   'P 1'
#
loop_
_entity.id
_entity.type
_entity.pdbx_description
1 polymer ?
#
loop_
_entity_poly.entity_id
_entity_poly.type
_entity_poly.pdbx_seq_one_letter_code
_entity_poly.pdbx_strand_id
1 'polypeptide(L)'
;MVSNASNLQKLPRFPMATNYAKMSSFKIKVNSLAMPIKENNVNLVFVQNPPTLTLDFKKPLNKHQKANLQCFASGGVNMVWKSRRKVEITAKKKLTKRRSKYNCTMPSGKKGRFYWYSIQWVDLKKPE
;
A
#
# COMPACT_ATOMS: atom_id res chain seq x y z
N MET A 1 12.61 52.18 8.28
CA MET A 1 13.10 51.52 7.05
C MET A 1 13.62 50.15 7.45
N VAL A 2 13.09 49.08 6.86
CA VAL A 2 13.38 47.68 7.18
C VAL A 2 14.40 47.14 6.18
N SER A 3 15.49 46.52 6.65
CA SER A 3 15.79 45.09 6.39
C SER A 3 17.22 44.68 6.78
N ASN A 4 17.29 43.63 7.61
CA ASN A 4 18.46 42.91 8.09
C ASN A 4 19.21 42.18 6.97
N ALA A 5 20.54 42.34 6.92
CA ALA A 5 21.42 41.45 6.18
C ALA A 5 21.77 40.22 7.04
N SER A 6 21.08 39.10 6.83
CA SER A 6 21.42 37.80 7.41
C SER A 6 21.72 36.81 6.30
N ASN A 7 22.99 36.70 5.93
CA ASN A 7 23.49 35.75 4.93
C ASN A 7 23.74 34.39 5.60
N LEU A 8 22.71 33.55 5.68
CA LEU A 8 22.75 32.19 6.25
C LEU A 8 22.94 31.11 5.16
N GLN A 9 23.87 31.31 4.24
CA GLN A 9 24.25 30.29 3.26
C GLN A 9 25.63 29.70 3.59
N LYS A 10 25.66 28.66 4.44
CA LYS A 10 26.68 27.58 4.47
C LYS A 10 26.49 26.65 5.68
N LEU A 11 25.25 26.25 5.97
CA LEU A 11 25.04 25.04 6.76
C LEU A 11 25.15 23.82 5.81
N PRO A 12 25.97 22.81 6.14
CA PRO A 12 26.09 21.60 5.34
C PRO A 12 24.71 20.96 5.25
N ARG A 13 24.18 20.88 4.03
CA ARG A 13 22.91 20.20 3.75
C ARG A 13 23.16 18.71 3.94
N PHE A 14 23.05 18.24 5.17
CA PHE A 14 22.92 16.82 5.47
C PHE A 14 21.72 16.30 4.65
N PRO A 15 21.93 15.39 3.67
CA PRO A 15 20.82 14.71 3.06
C PRO A 15 20.35 13.65 4.05
N MET A 16 19.48 14.02 4.99
CA MET A 16 18.73 13.03 5.77
C MET A 16 17.60 12.46 4.91
N ALA A 17 17.96 11.65 3.92
CA ALA A 17 17.07 10.72 3.25
C ALA A 17 16.79 9.52 4.16
N THR A 18 16.24 9.75 5.36
CA THR A 18 15.86 8.70 6.32
C THR A 18 14.72 9.18 7.19
N ASN A 19 13.53 9.42 6.62
CA ASN A 19 12.36 9.75 7.45
C ASN A 19 10.99 9.27 6.95
N TYR A 20 10.89 8.42 5.92
CA TYR A 20 9.62 7.73 5.63
C TYR A 20 9.38 6.48 6.50
N ALA A 21 10.19 6.27 7.54
CA ALA A 21 10.00 5.23 8.55
C ALA A 21 9.16 5.71 9.76
N LYS A 22 8.43 6.82 9.63
CA LYS A 22 7.46 7.27 10.64
C LYS A 22 6.06 7.35 10.04
N MET A 23 5.46 6.20 9.75
CA MET A 23 4.05 6.11 9.37
C MET A 23 3.19 5.69 10.56
N SER A 24 3.33 6.47 11.64
CA SER A 24 2.31 6.67 12.67
C SER A 24 0.97 7.20 12.10
N SER A 25 0.87 7.39 10.77
CA SER A 25 -0.38 7.50 10.01
C SER A 25 -1.27 6.24 10.09
N PHE A 26 -0.85 5.21 10.82
CA PHE A 26 -1.63 4.01 11.13
C PHE A 26 -2.77 4.25 12.15
N LYS A 27 -2.95 5.48 12.67
CA LYS A 27 -3.91 5.78 13.73
C LYS A 27 -5.31 6.23 13.26
N ILE A 28 -5.57 6.35 11.95
CA ILE A 28 -6.87 6.88 11.42
C ILE A 28 -7.72 5.84 10.67
N LYS A 29 -7.84 4.58 11.15
CA LYS A 29 -8.87 3.65 10.62
C LYS A 29 -9.64 2.93 11.73
N VAL A 30 -10.41 3.74 12.44
CA VAL A 30 -11.15 3.52 13.69
C VAL A 30 -12.18 2.37 13.70
N ASN A 31 -12.37 1.57 12.64
CA ASN A 31 -13.22 0.36 12.69
C ASN A 31 -12.76 -0.84 11.84
N SER A 32 -11.67 -0.71 11.07
CA SER A 32 -11.15 -1.81 10.24
C SER A 32 -9.95 -2.48 10.91
N LEU A 33 -9.97 -3.81 11.01
CA LEU A 33 -8.83 -4.55 11.52
C LEU A 33 -7.69 -4.53 10.48
N ALA A 34 -6.45 -4.40 10.94
CA ALA A 34 -5.29 -4.58 10.06
C ALA A 34 -5.30 -6.01 9.50
N MET A 35 -5.18 -6.14 8.17
CA MET A 35 -5.16 -7.46 7.53
C MET A 35 -3.98 -8.29 8.09
N PRO A 36 -4.19 -9.56 8.46
CA PRO A 36 -3.17 -10.37 9.15
C PRO A 36 -2.13 -10.91 8.14
N ILE A 37 -1.39 -10.01 7.50
CA ILE A 37 -0.30 -10.32 6.57
C ILE A 37 1.05 -10.17 7.26
N LYS A 38 2.05 -10.90 6.77
CA LYS A 38 3.45 -10.68 7.14
C LYS A 38 3.89 -9.35 6.56
N GLU A 39 4.73 -8.65 7.31
CA GLU A 39 5.37 -7.43 6.80
C GLU A 39 6.29 -7.83 5.65
N ASN A 40 6.09 -7.21 4.50
CA ASN A 40 7.02 -7.26 3.39
C ASN A 40 7.42 -5.83 3.02
N ASN A 41 8.70 -5.66 2.66
CA ASN A 41 9.17 -4.43 2.09
C ASN A 41 8.70 -4.37 0.63
N VAL A 42 7.49 -3.85 0.41
CA VAL A 42 7.00 -3.58 -0.96
C VAL A 42 7.55 -2.24 -1.42
N ASN A 43 8.28 -2.25 -2.53
CA ASN A 43 8.65 -1.01 -3.20
C ASN A 43 7.38 -0.37 -3.78
N LEU A 44 6.99 0.81 -3.28
CA LEU A 44 5.79 1.52 -3.73
C LEU A 44 5.95 2.09 -5.15
N VAL A 45 7.19 2.21 -5.64
CA VAL A 45 7.47 2.57 -7.03
C VAL A 45 7.48 1.31 -7.88
N PHE A 46 6.56 1.24 -8.84
CA PHE A 46 6.50 0.07 -9.71
C PHE A 46 7.38 0.24 -10.94
N VAL A 47 8.13 -0.82 -11.27
CA VAL A 47 8.92 -0.89 -12.51
C VAL A 47 8.09 -1.52 -13.65
N GLN A 48 7.15 -2.40 -13.30
CA GLN A 48 6.27 -3.12 -14.22
C GLN A 48 4.82 -2.63 -14.06
N ASN A 49 4.13 -2.44 -15.19
CA ASN A 49 2.76 -1.94 -15.21
C ASN A 49 1.81 -2.97 -15.85
N PRO A 50 0.81 -3.49 -15.11
CA PRO A 50 0.47 -3.18 -13.72
C PRO A 50 1.39 -3.86 -12.68
N PRO A 51 1.58 -3.24 -11.49
CA PRO A 51 2.32 -3.86 -10.39
C PRO A 51 1.60 -5.08 -9.83
N THR A 52 2.37 -6.04 -9.36
CA THR A 52 1.86 -7.20 -8.63
C THR A 52 1.98 -6.97 -7.13
N LEU A 53 0.84 -7.02 -6.44
CA LEU A 53 0.75 -7.05 -4.99
C LEU A 53 0.72 -8.51 -4.52
N THR A 54 1.71 -8.92 -3.75
CA THR A 54 1.70 -10.21 -3.06
C THR A 54 1.28 -10.02 -1.62
N LEU A 55 0.20 -10.69 -1.21
CA LEU A 55 -0.20 -10.79 0.19
C LEU A 55 0.19 -12.17 0.73
N ASP A 56 1.00 -12.19 1.80
CA ASP A 56 1.33 -13.41 2.55
C ASP A 56 0.70 -13.34 3.95
N PHE A 57 -0.33 -14.13 4.20
CA PHE A 57 -1.07 -14.14 5.46
C PHE A 57 -0.27 -14.85 6.57
N LYS A 58 -0.26 -14.28 7.78
CA LYS A 58 0.40 -14.83 8.98
C LYS A 58 -0.10 -16.25 9.31
N LYS A 59 -1.37 -16.53 9.00
CA LYS A 59 -2.01 -17.85 9.18
C LYS A 59 -2.75 -18.25 7.89
N PRO A 60 -2.94 -19.56 7.62
CA PRO A 60 -3.79 -20.03 6.52
C PRO A 60 -5.20 -19.46 6.64
N LEU A 61 -5.73 -18.93 5.55
CA LEU A 61 -7.11 -18.49 5.49
C LEU A 61 -8.06 -19.69 5.44
N ASN A 62 -9.19 -19.58 6.12
CA ASN A 62 -10.28 -20.55 5.98
C ASN A 62 -11.02 -20.36 4.64
N LYS A 63 -11.87 -21.32 4.26
CA LYS A 63 -12.61 -21.29 2.98
C LYS A 63 -13.44 -20.00 2.82
N HIS A 64 -14.10 -19.57 3.89
CA HIS A 64 -14.93 -18.37 3.90
C HIS A 64 -14.10 -17.09 3.68
N GLN A 65 -12.99 -16.93 4.39
CA GLN A 65 -12.08 -15.78 4.23
C GLN A 65 -11.48 -15.73 2.84
N LYS A 66 -11.03 -16.89 2.31
CA LYS A 66 -10.46 -16.99 0.97
C LYS A 66 -11.47 -16.61 -0.12
N ALA A 67 -12.71 -17.09 -0.01
CA ALA A 67 -13.78 -16.81 -0.96
C ALA A 67 -14.28 -15.36 -0.90
N ASN A 68 -14.18 -14.72 0.27
CA ASN A 68 -14.64 -13.35 0.51
C ASN A 68 -13.50 -12.32 0.59
N LEU A 69 -12.29 -12.67 0.15
CA LEU A 69 -11.22 -11.69 -0.05
C LEU A 69 -11.52 -10.94 -1.34
N GLN A 70 -11.77 -9.63 -1.23
CA GLN A 70 -12.01 -8.76 -2.38
C GLN A 70 -10.89 -7.75 -2.49
N CYS A 71 -10.38 -7.52 -3.70
CA CYS A 71 -9.38 -6.51 -3.98
C CYS A 71 -9.86 -5.61 -5.12
N PHE A 72 -9.49 -4.33 -5.05
CA PHE A 72 -9.95 -3.28 -5.94
C PHE A 72 -8.75 -2.46 -6.42
N ALA A 73 -8.70 -2.25 -7.73
CA ALA A 73 -7.78 -1.35 -8.41
C ALA A 73 -8.51 -0.68 -9.58
N SER A 74 -7.91 0.33 -10.18
CA SER A 74 -8.46 0.98 -11.37
C SER A 74 -8.69 -0.02 -12.50
N GLY A 75 -9.95 -0.28 -12.84
CA GLY A 75 -10.34 -1.26 -13.87
C GLY A 75 -10.45 -2.71 -13.38
N GLY A 76 -10.42 -2.95 -12.06
CA GLY A 76 -10.53 -4.28 -11.46
C GLY A 76 -9.19 -4.99 -11.29
N VAL A 77 -9.23 -6.17 -10.68
CA VAL A 77 -8.03 -6.97 -10.38
C VAL A 77 -8.18 -8.42 -10.84
N ASN A 78 -7.05 -9.03 -11.14
CA ASN A 78 -6.88 -10.47 -11.25
C ASN A 78 -6.23 -10.97 -9.96
N MET A 79 -6.77 -12.05 -9.39
CA MET A 79 -6.26 -12.67 -8.17
C MET A 79 -5.85 -14.11 -8.45
N VAL A 80 -4.59 -14.42 -8.20
CA VAL A 80 -4.02 -15.76 -8.37
C VAL A 80 -3.56 -16.28 -7.03
N TRP A 81 -4.25 -17.31 -6.51
CA TRP A 81 -3.87 -17.95 -5.27
C TRP A 81 -2.69 -18.89 -5.49
N LYS A 82 -1.57 -18.63 -4.82
CA LYS A 82 -0.40 -19.51 -4.81
C LYS A 82 -0.46 -20.56 -3.69
N SER A 83 -1.20 -20.28 -2.62
CA SER A 83 -1.47 -21.23 -1.52
C SER A 83 -2.68 -20.79 -0.68
N ARG A 84 -2.94 -21.45 0.46
CA ARG A 84 -3.93 -20.99 1.46
C ARG A 84 -3.48 -19.73 2.22
N ARG A 85 -2.22 -19.31 2.07
CA ARG A 85 -1.64 -18.12 2.72
C ARG A 85 -1.15 -17.07 1.74
N LYS A 86 -0.97 -17.39 0.48
CA LYS A 86 -0.35 -16.48 -0.48
C LYS A 86 -1.27 -16.26 -1.67
N VAL A 87 -1.51 -15.00 -1.98
CA VAL A 87 -2.24 -14.54 -3.17
C VAL A 87 -1.47 -13.42 -3.85
N GLU A 88 -1.46 -13.45 -5.16
CA GLU A 88 -0.95 -12.40 -6.02
C GLU A 88 -2.13 -11.66 -6.64
N ILE A 89 -2.09 -10.33 -6.55
CA ILE A 89 -3.12 -9.43 -7.04
C ILE A 89 -2.47 -8.47 -8.04
N THR A 90 -3.04 -8.40 -9.23
CA THR A 90 -2.56 -7.52 -10.29
C THR A 90 -3.76 -6.81 -10.92
N ALA A 91 -3.66 -5.52 -11.23
CA ALA A 91 -4.75 -4.83 -11.92
C ALA A 91 -5.04 -5.46 -13.29
N LYS A 92 -6.30 -5.46 -13.72
CA LYS A 92 -6.68 -5.96 -15.07
C LYS A 92 -6.25 -5.01 -16.18
N LYS A 93 -6.17 -3.72 -15.89
CA LYS A 93 -5.78 -2.68 -16.83
C LYS A 93 -4.46 -2.04 -16.38
N LYS A 94 -3.70 -1.54 -17.35
CA LYS A 94 -2.51 -0.73 -17.07
C LYS A 94 -2.91 0.50 -16.24
N LEU A 95 -2.09 0.81 -15.26
CA LEU A 95 -2.21 2.01 -14.44
C LEU A 95 -1.74 3.20 -15.28
N THR A 96 -2.62 4.18 -15.49
CA THR A 96 -2.31 5.37 -16.30
C THR A 96 -1.96 6.59 -15.46
N LYS A 97 -2.35 6.58 -14.18
CA LYS A 97 -2.12 7.66 -13.21
C LYS A 97 -0.77 7.50 -12.54
N ARG A 98 -0.12 8.64 -12.22
CA ARG A 98 1.10 8.68 -11.40
C ARG A 98 0.91 8.00 -10.05
N ARG A 99 -0.29 8.08 -9.45
CA ARG A 99 -0.63 7.43 -8.18
C ARG A 99 -1.84 6.53 -8.38
N SER A 100 -1.72 5.27 -7.97
CA SER A 100 -2.78 4.27 -8.10
C SER A 100 -2.89 3.47 -6.82
N LYS A 101 -4.11 3.20 -6.35
CA LYS A 101 -4.34 2.50 -5.08
C LYS A 101 -4.88 1.10 -5.31
N TYR A 102 -4.32 0.13 -4.60
CA TYR A 102 -4.93 -1.19 -4.44
C TYR A 102 -5.53 -1.26 -3.05
N ASN A 103 -6.78 -1.67 -2.95
CA ASN A 103 -7.48 -1.86 -1.68
C ASN A 103 -7.97 -3.30 -1.60
N CYS A 104 -7.67 -3.98 -0.51
CA CYS A 104 -8.14 -5.32 -0.26
C CYS A 104 -8.92 -5.37 1.05
N THR A 105 -10.06 -6.06 1.03
CA THR A 105 -10.94 -6.26 2.18
C THR A 105 -11.23 -7.73 2.37
N MET A 106 -11.39 -8.15 3.62
CA MET A 106 -11.69 -9.55 3.96
C MET A 106 -12.52 -9.60 5.24
N PRO A 107 -13.53 -10.47 5.35
CA PRO A 107 -14.29 -10.60 6.59
C PRO A 107 -13.38 -11.13 7.72
N SER A 108 -13.50 -10.52 8.91
CA SER A 108 -12.63 -10.88 10.03
C SER A 108 -13.02 -12.15 10.78
N GLY A 109 -14.20 -12.70 10.45
CA GLY A 109 -14.84 -13.78 11.21
C GLY A 109 -15.71 -13.26 12.37
N LYS A 110 -15.59 -11.98 12.76
CA LYS A 110 -16.51 -11.33 13.71
C LYS A 110 -17.62 -10.58 12.96
N LYS A 111 -18.85 -10.68 13.44
CA LYS A 111 -20.03 -10.00 12.87
C LYS A 111 -19.74 -8.50 12.76
N GLY A 112 -19.93 -7.94 11.56
CA GLY A 112 -19.74 -6.51 11.29
C GLY A 112 -18.29 -6.01 11.21
N ARG A 113 -17.26 -6.87 11.28
CA ARG A 113 -15.85 -6.44 11.25
C ARG A 113 -15.11 -6.98 10.03
N PHE A 114 -14.41 -6.08 9.36
CA PHE A 114 -13.61 -6.38 8.17
C PHE A 114 -12.14 -6.06 8.41
N TYR A 115 -11.29 -6.91 7.84
CA TYR A 115 -9.89 -6.59 7.60
C TYR A 115 -9.78 -5.67 6.40
N TRP A 116 -8.88 -4.69 6.49
CA TRP A 116 -8.60 -3.76 5.41
C TRP A 116 -7.10 -3.66 5.18
N TYR A 117 -6.71 -3.64 3.90
CA TYR A 117 -5.36 -3.36 3.45
C TYR A 117 -5.37 -2.38 2.27
N SER A 118 -4.58 -1.32 2.34
CA SER A 118 -4.43 -0.35 1.25
C SER A 118 -2.96 -0.19 0.93
N ILE A 119 -2.61 -0.21 -0.35
CA ILE A 119 -1.29 0.15 -0.83
C ILE A 119 -1.43 1.16 -1.97
N GLN A 120 -0.56 2.17 -1.99
CA GLN A 120 -0.51 3.17 -3.05
C GLN A 120 0.78 2.98 -3.85
N TRP A 121 0.60 2.69 -5.12
CA TRP A 121 1.63 2.59 -6.13
C TRP A 121 1.92 3.94 -6.75
N VAL A 122 3.19 4.18 -7.08
CA VAL A 122 3.69 5.41 -7.71
C VAL A 122 4.42 5.07 -9.01
N ASP A 123 4.09 5.77 -10.08
CA ASP A 123 4.81 5.74 -11.36
C ASP A 123 5.72 6.97 -11.46
N LEU A 124 7.03 6.79 -11.35
CA LEU A 124 7.99 7.89 -11.50
C LEU A 124 8.22 8.32 -12.95
N LYS A 125 7.74 7.54 -13.94
CA LYS A 125 7.83 7.91 -15.35
C LYS A 125 6.77 8.95 -15.76
N LYS A 126 5.83 9.25 -14.88
CA LYS A 126 4.76 10.22 -15.10
C LYS A 126 5.06 11.53 -14.35
N PRO A 127 4.82 12.70 -14.98
CA PRO A 127 4.95 13.99 -14.32
C PRO A 127 3.90 14.16 -13.21
N GLU A 128 4.10 15.15 -12.33
CA GLU A 128 3.21 15.44 -11.19
C GLU A 128 1.83 15.94 -11.62
#